data_AF-W6TCP8-F1
#
_entry.id   AF-W6TCP8-F1
#
_cell.length_a   1.000
_cell.length_b   1.000
_cell.length_c   1.000
_cell.angle_alpha   90.00
_cell.angle_beta   90.00
_cell.angle_gamma   90.00
#
_symmetry.space_group_name_H-M   'P 1'
#
loop_
_entity.id
_entity.type
_entity.pdbx_description
1 polymer ?
#
loop_
_entity_poly.entity_id
_entity_poly.type
_entity_poly.pdbx_seq_one_letter_code
_entity_poly.pdbx_strand_id
1 'polypeptide(L)'
;MLQNLNKNRFWFWKAMETYGLGIYFIVKHNTFALVPPRPSLFDLFDAPPAIFLLAVVGTMPLIYSLGDVNIKFYKPAMAGALTFVWMFFMIAFIAHDYGIAKYISFESMYAFFVLASMVHEQTVRG
;
A
#
# COMPACT_ATOMS: atom_id res chain seq x y z
N MET A 1 24.41 -4.10 4.88
CA MET A 1 23.32 -3.17 4.50
C MET A 1 23.19 -3.00 3.00
N LEU A 2 24.14 -2.40 2.28
CA LEU A 2 24.05 -2.19 0.81
C LEU A 2 23.88 -3.47 -0.02
N GLN A 3 24.54 -4.57 0.38
CA GLN A 3 24.39 -5.88 -0.29
C GLN A 3 23.00 -6.48 -0.10
N ASN A 4 22.42 -6.36 1.09
CA ASN A 4 21.05 -6.83 1.39
C ASN A 4 20.01 -5.98 0.68
N LEU A 5 20.23 -4.66 0.62
CA LEU A 5 19.41 -3.77 -0.21
C LEU A 5 19.39 -4.24 -1.64
N ASN A 6 20.55 -4.53 -2.24
CA ASN A 6 20.63 -4.95 -3.64
C ASN A 6 19.91 -6.29 -3.90
N LYS A 7 19.99 -7.21 -2.94
CA LYS A 7 19.30 -8.51 -2.99
C LYS A 7 17.78 -8.38 -2.81
N ASN A 8 17.33 -7.49 -1.94
CA ASN A 8 15.92 -7.30 -1.56
C ASN A 8 15.33 -5.99 -2.12
N ARG A 9 15.86 -5.47 -3.24
CA ARG A 9 15.45 -4.17 -3.82
C ARG A 9 13.96 -4.05 -4.05
N PHE A 10 13.31 -5.14 -4.45
CA PHE A 10 11.88 -5.17 -4.68
C PHE A 10 11.12 -4.75 -3.41
N TRP A 11 11.44 -5.34 -2.26
CA TRP A 11 10.79 -5.04 -1.00
C TRP A 11 11.09 -3.63 -0.50
N PHE A 12 12.31 -3.13 -0.76
CA PHE A 12 12.63 -1.73 -0.48
C PHE A 12 11.72 -0.77 -1.26
N TRP A 13 11.56 -0.99 -2.56
CA TRP A 13 10.66 -0.16 -3.37
C TRP A 13 9.21 -0.26 -2.90
N LYS A 14 8.75 -1.45 -2.51
CA LYS A 14 7.40 -1.62 -1.97
C LYS A 14 7.18 -0.87 -0.66
N ALA A 15 8.18 -0.83 0.22
CA ALA A 15 8.14 0.02 1.40
C ALA A 15 7.98 1.50 1.02
N MET A 16 8.78 1.97 0.06
CA MET A 16 8.73 3.36 -0.43
C MET A 16 7.38 3.71 -1.07
N GLU A 17 6.79 2.81 -1.86
CA GLU A 17 5.44 2.98 -2.43
C GLU A 17 4.38 3.12 -1.32
N THR A 18 4.46 2.29 -0.27
CA THR A 18 3.54 2.36 0.88
C THR A 18 3.70 3.66 1.67
N TYR A 19 4.93 4.12 1.91
CA TYR A 19 5.15 5.44 2.53
C TYR A 19 4.67 6.58 1.64
N GLY A 20 4.91 6.48 0.32
CA GLY A 20 4.42 7.44 -0.66
C GLY A 20 2.90 7.58 -0.62
N LEU A 21 2.18 6.46 -0.52
CA LEU A 21 0.73 6.43 -0.36
C LEU A 21 0.28 7.04 0.98
N GLY A 22 1.00 6.81 2.08
CA GLY A 22 0.74 7.49 3.36
C GLY A 22 0.94 9.01 3.28
N ILE A 23 2.03 9.46 2.67
CA ILE A 23 2.32 10.89 2.43
C ILE A 23 1.25 11.51 1.53
N TYR A 24 0.79 10.78 0.52
CA TYR A 24 -0.27 11.22 -0.39
C TYR A 24 -1.54 11.60 0.37
N PHE A 25 -1.99 10.76 1.30
CA PHE A 25 -3.15 11.07 2.15
C PHE A 25 -2.93 12.28 3.05
N ILE A 26 -1.73 12.42 3.62
CA ILE A 26 -1.37 13.59 4.44
C ILE A 26 -1.44 14.87 3.60
N VAL A 27 -1.00 14.86 2.33
CA VAL A 27 -1.01 16.07 1.50
C VAL A 27 -2.42 16.41 1.02
N LYS A 28 -3.21 15.41 0.62
CA LYS A 28 -4.53 15.65 0.00
C LYS A 28 -5.64 15.97 1.01
N HIS A 29 -5.48 15.61 2.30
CA HIS A 29 -6.35 15.92 3.45
C HIS A 29 -7.87 15.60 3.32
N ASN A 30 -8.36 15.15 2.16
CA ASN A 30 -9.76 14.80 1.83
C ASN A 30 -9.78 14.02 0.49
N THR A 31 -9.07 12.91 0.41
CA THR A 31 -8.96 12.11 -0.82
C THR A 31 -10.29 11.48 -1.21
N PHE A 32 -11.07 11.07 -0.21
CA PHE A 32 -12.34 10.36 -0.38
C PHE A 32 -13.59 11.24 -0.22
N ALA A 33 -13.44 12.56 -0.17
CA ALA A 33 -14.57 13.47 0.01
C ALA A 33 -15.52 13.43 -1.20
N LEU A 34 -16.68 12.78 -1.01
CA LEU A 34 -17.77 12.75 -1.98
C LEU A 34 -18.51 14.10 -1.98
N VAL A 35 -18.88 14.59 -3.17
CA VAL A 35 -19.79 15.73 -3.31
C VAL A 35 -21.15 15.21 -3.81
N PRO A 36 -22.25 15.36 -3.05
CA PRO A 36 -22.39 16.03 -1.75
C PRO A 36 -21.82 15.23 -0.56
N PRO A 37 -21.37 15.90 0.52
CA PRO A 37 -20.69 15.27 1.64
C PRO A 37 -21.62 14.27 2.33
N ARG A 38 -21.27 12.99 2.23
CA ARG A 38 -21.92 11.90 2.95
C ARG A 38 -20.87 11.21 3.79
N PRO A 39 -21.06 11.09 5.11
CA PRO A 39 -20.15 10.32 5.94
C PRO A 39 -20.13 8.90 5.41
N SER A 40 -18.96 8.45 4.97
CA SER A 40 -18.78 7.15 4.36
C SER A 40 -17.71 6.39 5.11
N LEU A 41 -17.78 5.05 5.08
CA LEU A 41 -16.72 4.22 5.68
C LEU A 41 -15.34 4.49 5.03
N PHE A 42 -15.30 5.16 3.88
CA PHE A 42 -14.10 5.60 3.19
C PHE A 42 -13.40 6.78 3.89
N ASP A 43 -14.10 7.57 4.70
CA ASP A 43 -13.50 8.66 5.49
C ASP A 43 -12.54 8.11 6.57
N LEU A 44 -12.73 6.85 6.98
CA LEU A 44 -11.82 6.15 7.90
C LEU A 44 -10.44 5.92 7.28
N PHE A 45 -10.34 5.86 5.94
CA PHE A 45 -9.07 5.62 5.25
C PHE A 45 -8.21 6.88 5.15
N ASP A 46 -8.82 8.06 5.10
CA ASP A 46 -8.14 9.35 5.23
C ASP A 46 -7.86 9.70 6.72
N ALA A 47 -8.33 8.88 7.66
CA ALA A 47 -8.15 9.15 9.08
C ALA A 47 -6.69 8.88 9.54
N PRO A 48 -6.18 9.64 10.52
CA PRO A 48 -4.83 9.46 11.06
C PRO A 48 -4.46 8.02 11.47
N PRO A 49 -5.37 7.18 12.02
CA PRO A 49 -5.05 5.79 12.34
C PRO A 49 -4.73 4.93 11.12
N ALA A 50 -5.40 5.14 9.97
CA ALA A 50 -5.14 4.38 8.75
C ALA A 50 -3.77 4.72 8.15
N ILE A 51 -3.41 6.01 8.17
CA ILE A 51 -2.08 6.49 7.75
C ILE A 51 -0.98 5.92 8.66
N PHE A 52 -1.24 5.84 9.97
CA PHE A 52 -0.31 5.21 10.91
C PHE A 52 -0.12 3.71 10.63
N LEU A 53 -1.21 2.99 10.34
CA LEU A 53 -1.14 1.57 9.96
C LEU A 53 -0.34 1.37 8.67
N LEU A 54 -0.46 2.25 7.68
CA LEU A 54 0.37 2.25 6.49
C LEU A 54 1.85 2.40 6.81
N ALA A 55 2.21 3.30 7.74
CA ALA A 55 3.59 3.46 8.17
C ALA A 55 4.12 2.19 8.86
N VAL A 56 3.32 1.55 9.72
CA VAL A 56 3.69 0.29 10.38
C VAL A 56 3.91 -0.83 9.35
N VAL A 57 2.97 -1.00 8.41
CA VAL A 57 3.04 -2.03 7.38
C VAL A 57 4.16 -1.77 6.39
N GLY A 58 4.43 -0.51 6.03
CA GLY A 58 5.57 -0.11 5.20
C GLY A 58 6.93 -0.31 5.87
N THR A 59 6.97 -0.29 7.22
CA THR A 59 8.21 -0.53 7.98
C THR A 59 8.65 -2.00 7.91
N MET A 60 7.72 -2.95 7.79
CA MET A 60 8.06 -4.38 7.68
C MET A 60 8.96 -4.70 6.46
N PRO A 61 8.61 -4.33 5.21
CA PRO A 61 9.47 -4.52 4.05
C PRO A 61 10.72 -3.66 4.07
N LEU A 62 10.71 -2.52 4.77
CA LEU A 62 11.92 -1.73 4.98
C LEU A 62 12.94 -2.48 5.86
N ILE A 63 12.50 -3.05 6.98
CA ILE A 63 13.35 -3.86 7.87
C ILE A 63 13.88 -5.10 7.13
N TYR A 64 13.01 -5.78 6.36
CA TYR A 64 13.42 -6.94 5.56
C TYR A 64 14.44 -6.62 4.48
N SER A 65 14.31 -5.45 3.84
CA SER A 65 15.21 -5.06 2.75
C SER A 65 16.56 -4.53 3.22
N LEU A 66 16.61 -3.85 4.37
CA LEU A 66 17.83 -3.30 4.96
C LEU A 66 18.58 -4.32 5.84
N GLY A 67 17.84 -5.19 6.54
CA GLY A 67 18.35 -6.15 7.51
C GLY A 67 18.72 -7.50 6.90
N ASP A 68 19.35 -8.35 7.72
CA ASP A 68 19.57 -9.78 7.43
C ASP A 68 18.58 -10.61 8.24
N VAL A 69 17.31 -10.60 7.82
CA VAL A 69 16.22 -11.25 8.55
C VAL A 69 16.14 -12.73 8.17
N ASN A 70 16.70 -13.61 9.00
CA ASN A 70 16.70 -15.06 8.79
C ASN A 70 15.50 -15.77 9.47
N ILE A 71 14.32 -15.16 9.43
CA ILE A 71 13.10 -15.72 10.02
C ILE A 71 12.23 -16.29 8.89
N LYS A 72 12.01 -17.61 8.91
CA LYS A 72 11.33 -18.37 7.84
C LYS A 72 9.93 -17.84 7.49
N PHE A 73 9.17 -17.38 8.49
CA PHE A 73 7.80 -16.88 8.29
C PHE A 73 7.70 -15.37 8.07
N TYR A 74 8.80 -14.63 8.16
CA TYR A 74 8.76 -13.17 8.05
C TYR A 74 8.37 -12.70 6.65
N LYS A 75 9.04 -13.25 5.62
CA LYS A 75 8.78 -12.91 4.22
C LYS A 75 7.31 -13.13 3.82
N PRO A 76 6.68 -14.29 4.04
CA PRO A 76 5.27 -14.49 3.67
C PRO A 76 4.31 -13.64 4.52
N ALA A 77 4.56 -13.44 5.82
CA ALA A 77 3.71 -12.60 6.66
C ALA A 77 3.72 -11.13 6.20
N MET A 78 4.92 -10.59 5.94
CA MET A 78 5.11 -9.24 5.41
C MET A 78 4.44 -9.09 4.04
N ALA A 79 4.68 -10.04 3.12
CA ALA A 79 4.11 -10.02 1.79
C ALA A 79 2.57 -10.08 1.82
N GLY A 80 1.99 -10.94 2.66
CA GLY A 80 0.54 -11.05 2.85
C GLY A 80 -0.08 -9.79 3.45
N ALA A 81 0.55 -9.21 4.49
CA ALA A 81 0.09 -7.96 5.09
C ALA A 81 0.10 -6.80 4.08
N LEU A 82 1.16 -6.71 3.27
CA LEU A 82 1.30 -5.66 2.26
C LEU A 82 0.25 -5.82 1.15
N THR A 83 0.06 -7.03 0.63
CA THR A 83 -0.98 -7.32 -0.37
C THR A 83 -2.37 -7.02 0.19
N PHE A 84 -2.66 -7.40 1.44
CA PHE A 84 -3.95 -7.16 2.06
C PHE A 84 -4.27 -5.67 2.16
N VAL A 85 -3.33 -4.86 2.66
CA VAL A 85 -3.52 -3.41 2.79
C VAL A 85 -3.72 -2.76 1.44
N TRP A 86 -2.86 -3.06 0.46
CA TRP A 86 -2.98 -2.48 -0.88
C TRP A 86 -4.27 -2.91 -1.59
N MET A 87 -4.73 -4.15 -1.38
CA MET A 87 -6.01 -4.63 -1.92
C MET A 87 -7.18 -3.85 -1.34
N PHE A 88 -7.14 -3.57 -0.04
CA PHE A 88 -8.15 -2.76 0.63
C PHE A 88 -8.19 -1.32 0.08
N PHE A 89 -7.02 -0.70 -0.13
CA PHE A 89 -6.93 0.62 -0.78
C PHE A 89 -7.38 0.62 -2.24
N MET A 90 -7.06 -0.41 -3.01
CA MET A 90 -7.53 -0.53 -4.40
C MET A 90 -9.07 -0.57 -4.45
N ILE A 91 -9.70 -1.37 -3.58
CA ILE A 91 -11.16 -1.42 -3.48
C ILE A 91 -11.73 -0.05 -3.08
N ALA A 92 -11.08 0.65 -2.15
CA ALA A 92 -11.49 2.00 -1.73
C ALA A 92 -11.40 3.02 -2.87
N PHE A 93 -10.30 3.02 -3.65
CA PHE A 93 -10.16 3.91 -4.81
C PHE A 93 -11.18 3.60 -5.90
N ILE A 94 -11.45 2.32 -6.18
CA ILE A 94 -12.48 1.92 -7.15
C ILE A 94 -13.86 2.39 -6.68
N ALA A 95 -14.21 2.17 -5.41
CA ALA A 95 -15.49 2.62 -4.86
C ALA A 95 -15.65 4.15 -4.91
N HIS A 96 -14.57 4.88 -4.66
CA HIS A 96 -14.53 6.33 -4.78
C HIS A 96 -14.70 6.81 -6.23
N ASP A 97 -14.04 6.15 -7.18
CA ASP A 97 -14.16 6.43 -8.61
C ASP A 97 -15.62 6.27 -9.08
N TYR A 98 -16.25 5.17 -8.69
CA TYR A 98 -17.69 4.95 -8.90
C TYR A 98 -18.55 6.05 -8.26
N GLY A 99 -18.20 6.50 -7.06
CA GLY A 99 -18.91 7.57 -6.34
C GLY A 99 -18.85 8.93 -7.04
N ILE A 100 -17.77 9.22 -7.77
CA ILE A 100 -17.58 10.48 -8.53
C ILE A 100 -18.00 10.33 -10.01
N ALA A 101 -18.56 9.17 -10.39
CA ALA A 101 -18.89 8.82 -11.78
C ALA A 101 -17.69 8.89 -12.74
N LYS A 102 -16.48 8.66 -12.23
CA LYS A 102 -15.25 8.53 -13.01
C LYS A 102 -14.98 7.03 -13.20
N TYR A 103 -14.73 6.58 -14.43
CA TYR A 103 -14.59 5.15 -14.69
C TYR A 103 -13.33 4.54 -14.06
N ILE A 104 -12.18 5.20 -14.20
CA ILE A 104 -10.88 4.75 -13.65
C ILE A 104 -10.04 5.99 -13.33
N SER A 105 -9.66 6.17 -12.06
CA SER A 105 -8.67 7.17 -11.67
C SER A 105 -7.24 6.64 -11.74
N PHE A 106 -6.31 7.58 -11.76
CA PHE A 106 -4.88 7.28 -11.69
C PHE A 106 -4.51 6.54 -10.39
N GLU A 107 -5.21 6.83 -9.29
CA GLU A 107 -5.01 6.19 -7.99
C GLU A 107 -5.35 4.68 -8.07
N SER A 108 -6.49 4.35 -8.67
CA SER A 108 -6.92 2.96 -8.90
C SER A 108 -5.94 2.19 -9.81
N MET A 109 -5.47 2.82 -10.90
CA MET A 109 -4.49 2.21 -11.80
C MET A 109 -3.15 1.94 -11.10
N TYR A 110 -2.69 2.89 -10.30
CA TYR A 110 -1.45 2.76 -9.55
C TYR A 110 -1.55 1.66 -8.50
N ALA A 111 -2.63 1.63 -7.71
CA ALA A 111 -2.87 0.58 -6.72
C ALA A 111 -2.92 -0.82 -7.37
N PHE A 112 -3.56 -0.96 -8.53
CA PHE A 112 -3.56 -2.20 -9.30
C PHE A 112 -2.15 -2.63 -9.71
N PHE A 113 -1.34 -1.72 -10.26
CA PHE A 113 0.03 -2.05 -10.69
C PHE A 113 0.91 -2.48 -9.51
N VAL A 114 0.78 -1.79 -8.37
CA VAL A 114 1.53 -2.14 -7.15
C VAL A 114 1.12 -3.52 -6.63
N LEU A 115 -0.18 -3.84 -6.63
CA LEU A 115 -0.69 -5.18 -6.27
C LEU A 115 -0.23 -6.27 -7.23
N ALA A 116 -0.38 -6.04 -8.53
CA ALA A 116 -0.01 -7.02 -9.55
C ALA A 116 1.47 -7.39 -9.45
N SER A 117 2.34 -6.40 -9.23
CA SER A 117 3.77 -6.65 -9.01
C SER A 117 4.06 -7.39 -7.70
N MET A 118 3.30 -7.17 -6.63
CA MET A 118 3.42 -7.95 -5.38
C MET A 118 2.99 -9.40 -5.56
N VAL A 119 1.85 -9.64 -6.21
CA VAL A 119 1.36 -10.98 -6.52
C VAL A 119 2.34 -11.72 -7.43
N HIS A 120 2.90 -11.04 -8.44
CA HIS A 120 3.90 -11.62 -9.33
C HIS A 120 5.19 -12.02 -8.59
N GLU A 121 5.72 -11.16 -7.71
CA GLU A 121 6.90 -11.51 -6.90
C GLU A 121 6.61 -12.72 -5.99
N GLN A 122 5.39 -12.80 -5.43
CA GLN A 122 4.99 -13.94 -4.59
C GLN A 122 4.84 -15.25 -5.38
N THR A 123 4.41 -15.20 -6.65
CA THR A 123 4.28 -16.42 -7.47
C THR A 123 5.61 -16.88 -8.07
N VAL A 124 6.50 -15.96 -8.43
CA VAL A 124 7.80 -16.30 -9.05
C VAL A 124 8.86 -16.64 -8.00
N ARG A 125 8.79 -16.06 -6.79
CA ARG A 125 9.82 -16.18 -5.74
C ARG A 125 9.27 -16.56 -4.36
N GLY A 126 8.00 -16.95 -4.26
CA GLY A 126 7.41 -17.58 -3.07
C GLY A 126 7.86 -19.02 -2.93
#